data_AF-A0A9J6F1V3-F1
#
_entry.id   AF-A0A9J6F1V3-F1
#
_cell.length_a   1.000
_cell.length_b   1.000
_cell.length_c   1.000
_cell.angle_alpha   90.00
_cell.angle_beta   90.00
_cell.angle_gamma   90.00
#
_symmetry.space_group_name_H-M   'P 1'
#
loop_
_entity.id
_entity.type
_entity.pdbx_description
1 polymer ?
#
loop_
_entity_poly.entity_id
_entity_poly.type
_entity_poly.pdbx_seq_one_letter_code
_entity_poly.pdbx_strand_id
1 'polypeptide(L)'
;MILDTAAADALALPRLPRLMEAGASKVYAILTHGIFSGPAISRINDACFEAVVVTNTIPQDQHMKECPKIQCIDVSMILAEAIRRTHNGESVSYLFSHVPM
;
A
#
# COMPACT_ATOMS: atom_id res chain seq x y z
N MET A 1 7.78 -10.24 -3.57
CA MET A 1 7.23 -8.99 -3.01
C MET A 1 7.26 -7.95 -4.11
N ILE A 2 6.13 -7.31 -4.41
CA ILE A 2 6.03 -6.20 -5.36
C ILE A 2 5.95 -4.90 -4.54
N LEU A 3 6.87 -3.98 -4.81
CA LEU A 3 6.89 -2.64 -4.21
C LEU A 3 6.56 -1.64 -5.32
N ASP A 4 5.49 -0.88 -5.16
CA ASP A 4 5.10 0.17 -6.11
C ASP A 4 4.63 1.41 -5.34
N THR A 5 4.96 2.60 -5.82
CA THR A 5 4.66 3.86 -5.14
C THR A 5 3.23 4.36 -5.37
N ALA A 6 2.54 3.95 -6.45
CA ALA A 6 1.27 4.60 -6.81
C ALA A 6 0.21 3.78 -7.57
N ALA A 7 0.43 2.53 -7.99
CA ALA A 7 -0.57 1.85 -8.82
C ALA A 7 -0.80 0.37 -8.51
N ALA A 8 -2.07 -0.02 -8.40
CA ALA A 8 -2.50 -1.41 -8.30
C ALA A 8 -3.03 -1.96 -9.64
N ASP A 9 -3.29 -1.08 -10.60
CA ASP A 9 -4.22 -1.27 -11.70
C ASP A 9 -3.54 -1.68 -13.01
N ALA A 10 -2.25 -1.36 -13.20
CA ALA A 10 -1.55 -1.56 -14.48
C ALA A 10 -0.18 -2.26 -14.40
N LEU A 11 0.64 -2.02 -13.36
CA LEU A 11 2.05 -2.41 -13.40
C LEU A 11 2.36 -3.75 -12.69
N ALA A 12 1.60 -4.09 -11.65
CA ALA A 12 1.90 -5.22 -10.77
C ALA A 12 1.33 -6.56 -11.26
N LEU A 13 0.09 -6.57 -11.76
CA LEU A 13 -0.64 -7.80 -12.13
C LEU A 13 0.05 -8.63 -13.23
N PRO A 14 0.56 -8.04 -14.33
CA PRO A 14 1.21 -8.82 -15.40
C PRO A 14 2.51 -9.52 -14.95
N ARG A 15 3.09 -9.12 -13.81
CA ARG A 15 4.34 -9.70 -13.29
C ARG A 15 4.10 -10.91 -12.40
N LEU A 16 2.87 -11.13 -11.91
CA LEU A 16 2.53 -12.24 -11.02
C LEU A 16 2.90 -13.62 -11.56
N PRO A 17 2.58 -13.99 -12.82
CA PRO A 17 2.90 -15.32 -13.33
C PRO A 17 4.39 -15.59 -13.32
N ARG A 18 5.21 -14.58 -13.68
CA ARG A 18 6.67 -14.69 -13.68
C ARG A 18 7.25 -14.88 -12.28
N LEU A 19 6.65 -14.27 -11.26
CA LEU A 19 7.07 -14.47 -9.87
C LEU A 19 6.76 -15.90 -9.40
N MET A 20 5.61 -16.44 -9.80
CA MET A 20 5.22 -17.82 -9.48
C MET A 20 6.11 -18.83 -10.24
N GLU A 21 6.37 -18.62 -11.53
CA GLU A 21 7.29 -19.43 -12.35
C GLU A 21 8.72 -19.42 -11.79
N ALA A 22 9.16 -18.30 -11.22
CA ALA A 22 10.44 -18.17 -10.54
C ALA A 22 10.48 -18.85 -9.15
N GLY A 23 9.41 -19.51 -8.72
CA GLY A 23 9.36 -20.28 -7.47
C GLY A 23 8.97 -19.47 -6.23
N ALA A 24 8.32 -18.30 -6.37
CA ALA A 24 7.81 -17.57 -5.22
C ALA A 24 6.73 -18.38 -4.49
N SER A 25 6.89 -18.58 -3.17
CA SER A 25 5.88 -19.27 -2.36
C SER A 25 4.64 -18.42 -2.09
N LYS A 26 4.84 -17.10 -1.94
CA LYS A 26 3.79 -16.11 -1.69
C LYS A 26 4.15 -14.78 -2.35
N VAL A 27 3.13 -14.08 -2.85
CA VAL A 27 3.29 -12.75 -3.43
C VAL A 27 2.49 -11.73 -2.64
N TYR A 28 3.17 -10.69 -2.19
CA TYR A 28 2.58 -9.53 -1.53
C TYR A 28 2.77 -8.31 -2.42
N ALA A 29 1.80 -7.41 -2.44
CA ALA A 29 1.93 -6.07 -3.00
C ALA A 29 1.90 -5.04 -1.86
N ILE A 30 2.83 -4.09 -1.86
CA ILE A 30 2.84 -2.96 -0.92
C ILE A 30 2.82 -1.67 -1.72
N LEU A 31 1.85 -0.81 -1.44
CA LEU A 31 1.60 0.44 -2.14
C LEU A 31 1.52 1.59 -1.14
N THR A 32 2.16 2.72 -1.44
CA THR A 32 1.91 3.93 -0.64
C THR A 32 0.50 4.43 -0.94
N HIS A 33 0.13 4.59 -2.21
CA HIS A 33 -1.18 5.12 -2.61
C HIS A 33 -2.05 4.06 -3.27
N GLY A 34 -3.17 3.68 -2.62
CA GLY A 34 -4.14 2.71 -3.15
C GLY A 34 -5.27 3.37 -3.94
N ILE A 35 -5.04 3.72 -5.21
CA ILE A 35 -6.05 4.38 -6.05
C ILE A 35 -7.19 3.42 -6.45
N PHE A 36 -6.85 2.15 -6.71
CA PHE A 36 -7.78 1.06 -7.04
C PHE A 36 -8.92 1.42 -8.01
N SER A 37 -8.61 2.11 -9.10
CA SER A 37 -9.63 2.58 -10.04
C SER A 37 -10.14 1.48 -10.99
N GLY A 38 -11.38 1.65 -11.46
CA GLY A 38 -11.98 0.76 -12.48
C GLY A 38 -11.99 -0.71 -12.05
N PRO A 39 -11.40 -1.63 -12.85
CA PRO A 39 -11.45 -3.07 -12.56
C PRO A 39 -10.40 -3.53 -11.53
N ALA A 40 -9.71 -2.62 -10.84
CA ALA A 40 -8.59 -2.96 -9.95
C ALA A 40 -8.97 -3.97 -8.86
N ILE A 41 -10.08 -3.73 -8.15
CA ILE A 41 -10.55 -4.59 -7.05
C ILE A 41 -10.84 -6.02 -7.53
N SER A 42 -11.56 -6.19 -8.65
CA SER A 42 -11.80 -7.50 -9.25
C SER A 42 -10.50 -8.20 -9.62
N ARG A 43 -9.57 -7.48 -10.26
CA ARG A 43 -8.27 -8.06 -10.65
C ARG A 43 -7.43 -8.51 -9.45
N ILE A 44 -7.48 -7.76 -8.34
CA ILE A 44 -6.78 -8.14 -7.10
C ILE A 44 -7.41 -9.38 -6.47
N ASN A 45 -8.75 -9.46 -6.46
CA ASN A 45 -9.46 -10.64 -5.99
C ASN A 45 -9.08 -11.88 -6.81
N ASP A 46 -8.99 -11.77 -8.14
CA ASP A 46 -8.64 -12.87 -9.04
C ASP A 46 -7.14 -13.22 -9.03
N ALA A 47 -6.29 -12.29 -8.59
CA ALA A 47 -4.84 -12.47 -8.56
C ALA A 47 -4.34 -13.34 -7.40
N CYS A 48 -3.19 -13.98 -7.58
CA CYS A 48 -2.52 -14.81 -6.57
C CYS A 48 -1.76 -14.01 -5.48
N PHE A 49 -2.26 -12.83 -5.11
CA PHE A 49 -1.75 -12.10 -3.96
C PHE A 49 -2.18 -12.77 -2.66
N GLU A 50 -1.25 -12.92 -1.73
CA GLU A 50 -1.53 -13.26 -0.34
C GLU A 50 -2.18 -12.05 0.37
N ALA A 51 -1.58 -10.86 0.21
CA ALA A 51 -2.14 -9.62 0.70
C ALA A 51 -1.67 -8.42 -0.16
N VAL A 52 -2.49 -7.37 -0.17
CA VAL A 52 -2.20 -6.07 -0.75
C VAL A 52 -2.24 -5.04 0.36
N VAL A 53 -1.07 -4.54 0.74
CA VAL A 53 -0.92 -3.57 1.83
C VAL A 53 -0.86 -2.17 1.24
N VAL A 54 -1.72 -1.27 1.71
CA VAL A 54 -1.79 0.13 1.28
C VAL A 54 -1.80 1.09 2.46
N THR A 55 -1.57 2.39 2.25
CA THR A 55 -1.80 3.39 3.31
C THR A 55 -3.18 4.04 3.18
N ASN A 56 -3.65 4.68 4.25
CA ASN A 56 -4.87 5.50 4.24
C ASN A 56 -4.68 6.92 3.67
N THR A 57 -3.65 7.15 2.84
CA THR A 57 -3.51 8.42 2.08
C THR A 57 -4.69 8.69 1.14
N ILE A 58 -5.40 7.62 0.73
CA ILE A 58 -6.70 7.65 0.06
C ILE A 58 -7.64 6.76 0.88
N PRO A 59 -8.93 7.11 1.07
CA PRO A 59 -9.86 6.26 1.81
C PRO A 59 -9.96 4.84 1.24
N GLN A 60 -9.89 3.82 2.12
CA GLN A 60 -9.87 2.40 1.71
C GLN A 60 -11.04 1.58 2.26
N ASP A 61 -11.93 2.17 3.07
CA ASP A 61 -12.98 1.44 3.79
C ASP A 61 -13.88 0.61 2.88
N GLN A 62 -14.21 1.15 1.70
CA GLN A 62 -15.04 0.45 0.72
C GLN A 62 -14.24 -0.68 0.03
N HIS A 63 -13.00 -0.41 -0.37
CA HIS A 63 -12.13 -1.38 -1.03
C HIS A 63 -11.85 -2.59 -0.13
N MET A 64 -11.64 -2.37 1.18
CA MET A 64 -11.43 -3.45 2.15
C MET A 64 -12.67 -4.32 2.36
N LYS A 65 -13.88 -3.77 2.19
CA LYS A 65 -15.13 -4.56 2.22
C LYS A 65 -15.28 -5.42 0.96
N GLU A 66 -14.87 -4.90 -0.18
CA GLU A 66 -14.96 -5.58 -1.48
C GLU A 66 -13.82 -6.57 -1.74
N CYS A 67 -12.67 -6.40 -1.07
CA CYS A 67 -11.50 -7.25 -1.22
C CYS A 67 -10.85 -7.54 0.15
N PRO A 68 -11.02 -8.76 0.70
CA PRO A 68 -10.45 -9.13 2.01
C PRO A 68 -8.93 -9.25 2.00
N LYS A 69 -8.28 -9.24 0.82
CA LYS A 69 -6.82 -9.24 0.67
C LYS A 69 -6.21 -7.86 0.95
N ILE A 70 -7.01 -6.79 0.94
CA ILE A 70 -6.52 -5.42 1.17
C ILE A 70 -6.36 -5.16 2.67
N GLN A 71 -5.18 -4.69 3.06
CA GLN A 71 -4.86 -4.26 4.40
C GLN A 71 -4.39 -2.81 4.36
N CYS A 72 -4.86 -1.99 5.30
CA CYS A 72 -4.57 -0.56 5.34
C CYS A 72 -3.67 -0.23 6.53
N ILE A 73 -2.55 0.47 6.27
CA ILE A 73 -1.67 1.06 7.26
C ILE A 73 -2.09 2.51 7.48
N ASP A 74 -2.37 2.85 8.74
CA ASP A 74 -2.64 4.23 9.12
C ASP A 74 -1.33 5.05 9.14
N VAL A 75 -1.31 6.16 8.38
CA VAL A 75 -0.20 7.12 8.37
C VAL A 75 -0.57 8.44 9.07
N SER A 76 -1.73 8.53 9.72
CA SER A 76 -2.21 9.72 10.41
C SER A 76 -1.21 10.25 11.44
N MET A 77 -0.58 9.35 12.21
CA MET A 77 0.44 9.71 13.21
C MET A 77 1.68 10.33 12.58
N ILE A 78 2.14 9.81 11.44
CA ILE A 78 3.30 10.36 10.72
C ILE A 78 2.97 11.77 10.21
N LEU A 79 1.78 11.96 9.65
CA LEU A 79 1.32 13.26 9.15
C LEU A 79 1.15 14.27 10.30
N ALA A 80 0.53 13.86 11.41
CA ALA A 80 0.35 14.69 12.60
C ALA A 80 1.68 15.15 13.19
N GLU A 81 2.65 14.24 13.30
CA GLU A 81 3.97 14.55 13.84
C GLU A 81 4.78 15.45 12.88
N ALA A 82 4.63 15.28 11.56
CA ALA A 82 5.21 16.18 10.58
C ALA A 82 4.66 17.61 10.70
N ILE A 83 3.34 17.76 10.91
CA ILE A 83 2.70 19.06 11.17
C ILE A 83 3.24 19.66 12.47
N ARG A 84 3.27 18.88 13.57
CA ARG A 84 3.77 19.34 14.88
C ARG A 84 5.21 19.84 14.80
N ARG A 85 6.10 19.09 14.16
CA ARG A 85 7.51 19.45 13.98
C ARG A 85 7.68 20.69 13.12
N THR A 86 6.94 20.79 12.01
CA THR A 86 6.95 21.96 11.14
C THR A 86 6.52 23.21 11.90
N HIS A 87 5.46 23.09 12.72
CA HIS A 87 4.98 24.19 13.55
C HIS A 87 6.00 24.64 14.60
N ASN A 88 6.72 23.71 15.21
CA ASN A 88 7.70 23.97 16.26
C ASN A 88 9.12 24.28 15.75
N GLY A 89 9.36 24.26 14.43
CA GLY A 89 10.71 24.40 13.86
C GLY A 89 11.64 23.22 14.15
N GLU A 90 11.08 22.04 14.45
CA GLU A 90 11.82 20.80 14.71
C GLU A 90 12.11 20.06 13.39
N SER A 91 13.16 19.23 13.38
CA SER A 91 13.52 18.45 12.19
C SER A 91 12.49 17.37 11.88
N VAL A 92 11.89 17.46 10.69
CA VAL A 92 10.98 16.44 10.11
C VAL A 92 11.75 15.20 9.63
N SER A 93 13.04 15.33 9.31
CA SER A 93 13.89 14.25 8.77
C SER A 93 13.98 13.02 9.69
N TYR A 94 13.71 13.20 10.99
CA TYR A 94 13.60 12.09 11.95
C TYR A 94 12.57 11.04 11.52
N LEU A 95 11.45 11.47 10.91
CA LEU A 95 10.34 10.59 10.51
C LEU A 95 10.65 9.70 9.31
N PHE A 96 11.75 9.94 8.59
CA PHE A 96 12.12 9.11 7.43
C PHE A 96 12.74 7.77 7.83
N SER A 97 13.23 7.67 9.07
CA SER A 97 13.86 6.47 9.60
C SER A 97 13.21 5.96 10.90
N HIS A 98 12.26 6.70 11.48
CA HIS A 98 11.58 6.34 12.73
C HIS A 98 10.08 6.53 12.60
N VAL A 99 9.33 5.46 12.79
CA VAL A 99 7.88 5.51 12.88
C VAL A 99 7.50 6.01 14.29
N PRO A 100 6.78 7.14 14.42
CA PRO A 100 6.29 7.60 15.71
C PRO A 100 5.29 6.57 16.28
N MET A 101 5.54 6.11 17.51
CA MET A 101 4.62 5.25 18.28
C MET A 101 3.62 6.09 19.07
#